data_AF-A0A3N4ZDJ8-F1
#
_entry.id   AF-A0A3N4ZDJ8-F1
#
_cell.length_a   1.000
_cell.length_b   1.000
_cell.length_c   1.000
_cell.angle_alpha   90.00
_cell.angle_beta   90.00
_cell.angle_gamma   90.00
#
_symmetry.space_group_name_H-M   'P 1'
#
loop_
_entity.id
_entity.type
_entity.pdbx_description
1 polymer ?
#
loop_
_entity_poly.entity_id
_entity_poly.type
_entity_poly.pdbx_seq_one_letter_code
_entity_poly.pdbx_strand_id
1 'polypeptide(L)'
;MTDVAGHLVPVKGEVAVFRGGLYQARAAAGLWPCVDLLPEPGRAAPADLAPREAADGSVGYPVPPERLEAWYSVRWTFRWRNEPFDYIAAAPPTLTGDYLGSDEHFAKAHLRRRGIRYRGTFPRDEVTELEEHREDLLQPLHALMRRLPEVDYYRPGTYAVYRGHTYPAAAEADVSGLVALTTGNDRPEGLVADPRNPGAGHFLATPAQLDAWYRTHWTFRSNGGPFDAVGTVDGRIKGIYTGGSWGFVNYMPLTEERGPDGVSRFTVMVDLDGATDLEQQRTDLSADHA
;
A
#
# COMPACT_ATOMS: atom_id res chain seq x y z
N MET A 1 16.17 22.91 4.24
CA MET A 1 17.36 23.32 5.04
C MET A 1 18.06 24.46 4.32
N THR A 2 18.92 25.24 4.96
CA THR A 2 19.73 26.27 4.29
C THR A 2 21.22 26.01 4.51
N ASP A 3 22.05 26.27 3.51
CA ASP A 3 23.51 26.19 3.66
C ASP A 3 24.04 27.39 4.47
N VAL A 4 25.34 27.39 4.74
CA VAL A 4 26.03 28.46 5.50
C VAL A 4 25.93 29.82 4.80
N ALA A 5 25.62 29.85 3.50
CA ALA A 5 25.38 31.05 2.71
C ALA A 5 23.88 31.41 2.60
N GLY A 6 23.00 30.72 3.32
CA GLY A 6 21.57 30.99 3.37
C GLY A 6 20.76 30.41 2.20
N HIS A 7 21.37 29.62 1.32
CA HIS A 7 20.66 29.04 0.19
C HIS A 7 19.89 27.79 0.61
N LEU A 8 18.66 27.64 0.12
CA LEU A 8 17.83 26.45 0.33
C LEU A 8 18.52 25.17 -0.17
N VAL A 9 18.99 24.29 0.70
CA VAL A 9 19.46 22.96 0.31
C VAL A 9 18.23 22.06 0.07
N PRO A 10 17.95 21.67 -1.18
CA PRO A 10 16.77 20.87 -1.49
C PRO A 10 17.01 19.44 -1.00
N VAL A 11 16.13 18.97 -0.12
CA VAL A 11 16.07 17.57 0.32
C VAL A 11 15.13 16.84 -0.64
N LYS A 12 15.59 15.72 -1.21
CA LYS A 12 14.77 14.85 -2.07
C LYS A 12 14.52 13.52 -1.34
N GLY A 13 13.34 12.96 -1.54
CA GLY A 13 12.95 11.69 -0.92
C GLY A 13 11.99 11.90 0.25
N GLU A 14 11.84 10.89 1.08
CA GLU A 14 10.90 10.91 2.19
C GLU A 14 11.50 11.57 3.44
N VAL A 15 10.68 12.36 4.12
CA VAL A 15 11.08 13.14 5.28
C VAL A 15 10.01 13.04 6.36
N ALA A 16 10.43 12.83 7.61
CA ALA A 16 9.53 12.75 8.75
C ALA A 16 9.90 13.75 9.84
N VAL A 17 8.88 14.24 10.56
CA VAL A 17 9.02 15.09 11.74
C VAL A 17 8.72 14.25 12.97
N PHE A 18 9.68 14.20 13.89
CA PHE A 18 9.56 13.49 15.16
C PHE A 18 10.09 14.38 16.29
N ARG A 19 9.22 14.72 17.24
CA ARG A 19 9.52 15.59 18.40
C ARG A 19 10.16 16.92 17.98
N GLY A 20 9.57 17.58 16.98
CA GLY A 20 10.08 18.82 16.37
C GLY A 20 11.37 18.69 15.55
N GLY A 21 11.95 17.49 15.45
CA GLY A 21 13.13 17.21 14.63
C GLY A 21 12.75 16.72 13.24
N LEU A 22 13.36 17.30 12.20
CA LEU A 22 13.22 16.85 10.81
C LEU A 22 14.27 15.78 10.50
N TYR A 23 13.89 14.64 9.94
CA TYR A 23 14.79 13.53 9.59
C TYR A 23 14.53 13.03 8.18
N GLN A 24 15.57 12.55 7.49
CA GLN A 24 15.34 11.66 6.36
C GLN A 24 14.61 10.42 6.86
N ALA A 25 13.68 9.93 6.06
CA ALA A 25 12.82 8.84 6.44
C ALA A 25 12.70 7.83 5.31
N ARG A 26 12.22 6.64 5.66
CA ARG A 26 11.70 5.65 4.73
C ARG A 26 10.76 4.70 5.46
N ALA A 27 9.93 3.95 4.75
CA ALA A 27 9.23 2.81 5.35
C ALA A 27 10.24 1.84 6.00
N ALA A 28 9.97 1.42 7.25
CA ALA A 28 10.84 0.49 7.97
C ALA A 28 10.63 -0.93 7.46
N ALA A 29 11.58 -1.43 6.68
CA ALA A 29 11.48 -2.74 6.02
C ALA A 29 11.21 -3.86 7.04
N GLY A 30 10.12 -4.61 6.87
CA GLY A 30 9.71 -5.71 7.75
C GLY A 30 9.20 -5.29 9.13
N LEU A 31 8.98 -4.00 9.38
CA LEU A 31 8.43 -3.45 10.62
C LEU A 31 7.21 -2.58 10.36
N TRP A 32 6.47 -2.86 9.30
CA TRP A 32 5.27 -2.12 8.97
C TRP A 32 4.30 -2.10 10.18
N PRO A 33 3.69 -0.95 10.51
CA PRO A 33 3.65 0.31 9.77
C PRO A 33 4.74 1.33 10.18
N CYS A 34 5.83 0.91 10.81
CA CYS A 34 6.86 1.83 11.29
C CYS A 34 7.60 2.55 10.15
N VAL A 35 8.10 3.75 10.46
CA VAL A 35 8.96 4.56 9.59
C VAL A 35 10.35 4.59 10.20
N ASP A 36 11.38 4.28 9.42
CA ASP A 36 12.77 4.42 9.83
C ASP A 36 13.18 5.89 9.73
N LEU A 37 13.60 6.49 10.85
CA LEU A 37 14.33 7.75 10.82
C LEU A 37 15.79 7.49 10.53
N LEU A 38 16.37 8.28 9.64
CA LEU A 38 17.76 8.21 9.19
C LEU A 38 18.46 9.53 9.56
N PRO A 39 19.08 9.61 10.75
CA PRO A 39 19.87 10.78 11.13
C PRO A 39 21.09 10.93 10.24
N GLU A 40 21.42 12.16 9.88
CA GLU A 40 22.66 12.46 9.17
C GLU A 40 23.88 12.03 10.00
N PRO A 41 25.00 11.63 9.35
CA PRO A 41 26.22 11.29 10.06
C PRO A 41 26.67 12.41 11.01
N GLY A 42 26.91 12.06 12.28
CA GLY A 42 27.30 13.02 13.32
C GLY A 42 26.13 13.72 14.03
N ARG A 43 24.89 13.55 13.56
CA ARG A 43 23.70 13.97 14.32
C ARG A 43 23.42 12.99 15.45
N ALA A 44 23.03 13.50 16.61
CA ALA A 44 22.64 12.67 17.74
C ALA A 44 21.46 11.75 17.36
N ALA A 45 21.48 10.53 17.92
CA ALA A 45 20.39 9.58 17.76
C ALA A 45 19.05 10.20 18.23
N PRO A 46 17.93 9.92 17.54
CA PRO A 46 16.61 10.29 18.01
C PRO A 46 16.36 9.77 19.43
N ALA A 47 15.89 10.63 20.33
CA ALA A 47 15.68 10.27 21.72
C ALA A 47 14.61 9.17 21.86
N ASP A 48 14.83 8.24 22.79
CA ASP A 48 13.93 7.12 23.12
C ASP A 48 13.60 6.17 21.96
N LEU A 49 14.54 6.02 21.01
CA LEU A 49 14.42 5.08 19.89
C LEU A 49 15.66 4.19 19.82
N ALA A 50 15.44 2.88 19.72
CA ALA A 50 16.52 1.91 19.57
C ALA A 50 16.95 1.85 18.10
N PRO A 51 18.26 1.83 17.80
CA PRO A 51 18.74 1.64 16.44
C PRO A 51 18.45 0.21 15.97
N ARG A 52 18.19 0.07 14.67
CA ARG A 52 18.06 -1.21 13.99
C ARG A 52 18.88 -1.20 12.71
N GLU A 53 19.62 -2.28 12.50
CA GLU A 53 20.29 -2.52 11.23
C GLU A 53 19.31 -3.18 10.25
N ALA A 54 19.16 -2.58 9.07
CA ALA A 54 18.40 -3.13 7.96
C ALA A 54 19.27 -4.10 7.16
N ALA A 55 18.64 -4.91 6.30
CA ALA A 55 19.33 -5.92 5.49
C ALA A 55 20.35 -5.34 4.49
N ASP A 56 20.24 -4.05 4.17
CA ASP A 56 21.18 -3.28 3.34
C ASP A 56 22.39 -2.74 4.15
N GLY A 57 22.48 -3.06 5.44
CA GLY A 57 23.53 -2.61 6.37
C GLY A 57 23.35 -1.18 6.88
N SER A 58 22.26 -0.50 6.51
CA SER A 58 21.97 0.84 7.04
C SER A 58 21.33 0.76 8.43
N VAL A 59 21.67 1.72 9.30
CA VAL A 59 21.10 1.82 10.65
C VAL A 59 19.97 2.84 10.64
N GLY A 60 18.75 2.38 10.85
CA GLY A 60 17.55 3.20 11.02
C GLY A 60 17.06 3.20 12.47
N TYR A 61 16.16 4.13 12.77
CA TYR A 61 15.47 4.20 14.06
C TYR A 61 13.97 4.07 13.80
N PRO A 62 13.38 2.86 13.97
CA PRO A 62 11.98 2.62 13.65
C PRO A 62 11.05 3.38 14.59
N VAL A 63 10.07 4.08 14.02
CA VAL A 63 9.08 4.88 14.76
C VAL A 63 7.66 4.51 14.33
N PRO A 64 6.77 4.15 15.28
CA PRO A 64 5.36 4.02 15.00
C PRO A 64 4.76 5.34 14.47
N PRO A 65 3.92 5.30 13.45
CA PRO A 65 3.40 6.50 12.79
C PRO A 65 2.54 7.38 13.72
N GLU A 66 2.02 6.86 14.83
CA GLU A 66 1.28 7.64 15.85
C GLU A 66 2.20 8.61 16.61
N ARG A 67 3.52 8.36 16.59
CA ARG A 67 4.51 9.22 17.25
C ARG A 67 5.11 10.26 16.30
N LEU A 68 4.74 10.23 15.02
CA LEU A 68 5.20 11.19 14.02
C LEU A 68 4.27 12.40 13.98
N GLU A 69 4.86 13.59 13.87
CA GLU A 69 4.13 14.84 13.65
C GLU A 69 3.81 15.04 12.17
N ALA A 70 4.67 14.55 11.28
CA ALA A 70 4.47 14.55 9.84
C ALA A 70 5.35 13.48 9.17
N TRP A 71 4.92 12.99 8.00
CA TRP A 71 5.74 12.21 7.09
C TRP A 71 5.28 12.50 5.66
N TYR A 72 6.20 12.92 4.81
CA TYR A 72 5.88 13.35 3.45
C TYR A 72 7.02 13.03 2.48
N SER A 73 6.65 12.78 1.22
CA SER A 73 7.60 12.73 0.13
C SER A 73 7.91 14.16 -0.33
N VAL A 74 9.18 14.44 -0.61
CA VAL A 74 9.64 15.73 -1.12
C VAL A 74 10.25 15.55 -2.50
N ARG A 75 9.71 16.29 -3.46
CA ARG A 75 10.33 16.51 -4.77
C ARG A 75 10.51 18.00 -4.99
N TRP A 76 11.51 18.36 -5.77
CA TRP A 76 11.76 19.75 -6.12
C TRP A 76 11.74 19.90 -7.63
N THR A 77 11.20 21.01 -8.11
CA THR A 77 11.28 21.40 -9.51
C THR A 77 11.97 22.73 -9.63
N PHE A 78 12.55 23.01 -10.79
CA PHE A 78 13.13 24.30 -11.08
C PHE A 78 13.12 24.61 -12.57
N ARG A 79 13.40 25.85 -12.91
CA ARG A 79 13.64 26.28 -14.29
C ARG A 79 15.08 26.70 -14.50
N TRP A 80 15.58 26.43 -15.70
CA TRP A 80 16.82 27.00 -16.20
C TRP A 80 16.60 27.44 -17.64
N ARG A 81 16.89 28.72 -17.94
CA ARG A 81 16.56 29.35 -19.24
C ARG A 81 15.10 29.17 -19.64
N ASN A 82 14.19 29.30 -18.68
CA ASN A 82 12.74 29.08 -18.84
C ASN A 82 12.34 27.66 -19.22
N GLU A 83 13.21 26.65 -19.08
CA GLU A 83 12.87 25.25 -19.32
C GLU A 83 12.74 24.47 -18.00
N PRO A 84 11.78 23.53 -17.87
CA PRO A 84 11.46 22.88 -16.59
C PRO A 84 12.27 21.60 -16.32
N PHE A 85 12.63 21.40 -15.05
CA PHE A 85 13.44 20.27 -14.59
C PHE A 85 12.92 19.68 -13.27
N ASP A 86 13.01 18.35 -13.13
CA ASP A 86 12.91 17.62 -11.85
C ASP A 86 14.29 17.60 -11.20
N TYR A 87 14.39 18.11 -9.98
CA TYR A 87 15.63 18.12 -9.21
C TYR A 87 16.08 16.70 -8.86
N ILE A 88 17.38 16.43 -8.96
CA ILE A 88 17.98 15.14 -8.62
C ILE A 88 18.93 15.27 -7.43
N ALA A 89 19.86 16.21 -7.51
CA ALA A 89 20.91 16.38 -6.52
C ALA A 89 21.48 17.80 -6.57
N ALA A 90 21.97 18.27 -5.43
CA ALA A 90 22.70 19.51 -5.29
C ALA A 90 24.15 19.18 -4.92
N ALA A 91 25.09 19.80 -5.65
CA ALA A 91 26.50 19.82 -5.29
C ALA A 91 26.92 21.27 -5.44
N PRO A 92 26.96 22.07 -4.36
CA PRO A 92 27.33 23.49 -4.44
C PRO A 92 28.63 23.66 -5.24
N PRO A 93 28.66 24.54 -6.27
CA PRO A 93 27.71 25.62 -6.57
C PRO A 93 26.61 25.28 -7.61
N THR A 94 26.34 24.01 -7.86
CA THR A 94 25.48 23.54 -8.96
C THR A 94 24.28 22.71 -8.52
N LEU A 95 23.24 22.71 -9.36
CA LEU A 95 22.06 21.85 -9.26
C LEU A 95 22.00 20.89 -10.44
N THR A 96 21.59 19.65 -10.20
CA THR A 96 21.40 18.65 -11.27
C THR A 96 19.92 18.29 -11.36
N GLY A 97 19.40 18.23 -12.58
CA GLY A 97 17.99 17.92 -12.83
C GLY A 97 17.75 17.14 -14.12
N ASP A 98 16.69 16.34 -14.12
CA ASP A 98 16.16 15.66 -15.31
C ASP A 98 15.16 16.59 -16.00
N TYR A 99 15.26 16.70 -17.32
CA TYR A 99 14.43 17.59 -18.11
C TYR A 99 12.99 17.08 -18.19
N LEU A 100 12.05 17.97 -17.91
CA LEU A 100 10.60 17.72 -17.97
C LEU A 100 9.95 18.32 -19.21
N GLY A 101 10.67 19.16 -19.96
CA GLY A 101 10.16 19.81 -21.16
C GLY A 101 10.16 18.90 -22.39
N SER A 102 9.56 19.39 -23.47
CA SER A 102 9.40 18.67 -24.73
C SER A 102 10.22 19.26 -25.89
N ASP A 103 10.90 20.39 -25.71
CA ASP A 103 11.77 20.96 -26.74
C ASP A 103 13.05 20.12 -26.92
N GLU A 104 13.09 19.34 -28.01
CA GLU A 104 14.24 18.52 -28.37
C GLU A 104 15.47 19.33 -28.81
N HIS A 105 15.28 20.49 -29.43
CA HIS A 105 16.41 21.31 -29.90
C HIS A 105 17.15 21.87 -28.70
N PHE A 106 16.41 22.43 -27.75
CA PHE A 106 16.94 22.84 -26.46
C PHE A 106 17.67 21.68 -25.75
N ALA A 107 17.01 20.53 -25.66
CA ALA A 107 17.56 19.37 -24.96
C ALA A 107 18.88 18.88 -25.58
N LYS A 108 18.94 18.79 -26.91
CA LYS A 108 20.17 18.37 -27.63
C LYS A 108 21.29 19.41 -27.53
N ALA A 109 20.95 20.70 -27.46
CA ALA A 109 21.93 21.78 -27.40
C ALA A 109 22.58 21.93 -26.02
N HIS A 110 21.81 21.70 -24.95
CA HIS A 110 22.22 22.08 -23.59
C HIS A 110 22.34 20.93 -22.60
N LEU A 111 21.79 19.76 -22.91
CA LEU A 111 21.66 18.66 -21.95
C LEU A 111 22.38 17.41 -22.43
N ARG A 112 22.69 16.52 -21.47
CA ARG A 112 23.26 15.20 -21.75
C ARG A 112 22.16 14.16 -21.79
N ARG A 113 22.11 13.36 -22.85
CA ARG A 113 21.19 12.22 -22.94
C ARG A 113 21.60 11.11 -21.97
N ARG A 114 20.66 10.62 -21.16
CA ARG A 114 20.81 9.51 -20.23
C ARG A 114 19.64 8.54 -20.44
N GLY A 115 19.88 7.49 -21.22
CA GLY A 115 18.83 6.56 -21.65
C GLY A 115 17.76 7.28 -22.46
N ILE A 116 16.52 7.24 -21.95
CA ILE A 116 15.35 7.89 -22.55
C ILE A 116 15.15 9.36 -22.11
N ARG A 117 15.95 9.86 -21.15
CA ARG A 117 15.80 11.22 -20.59
C ARG A 117 16.99 12.12 -20.92
N TYR A 118 16.79 13.43 -20.78
CA TYR A 118 17.87 14.42 -20.82
C TYR A 118 18.14 14.94 -19.41
N ARG A 119 19.43 15.15 -19.08
CA ARG A 119 19.88 15.62 -17.77
C ARG A 119 20.87 16.76 -17.92
N GLY A 120 20.78 17.76 -17.05
CA GLY A 120 21.73 18.86 -16.99
C GLY A 120 22.26 19.11 -15.58
N THR A 121 23.39 19.81 -15.51
CA THR A 121 23.97 20.38 -14.30
C THR A 121 24.07 21.87 -14.52
N PHE A 122 23.46 22.65 -13.64
CA PHE A 122 23.19 24.07 -13.81
C PHE A 122 23.84 24.88 -12.70
N PRO A 123 24.46 26.03 -13.00
CA PRO A 123 24.87 26.98 -11.98
C PRO A 123 23.64 27.40 -11.16
N ARG A 124 23.77 27.38 -9.83
CA ARG A 124 22.64 27.60 -8.93
C ARG A 124 22.08 29.02 -9.02
N ASP A 125 22.91 29.99 -9.35
CA ASP A 125 22.57 31.40 -9.56
C ASP A 125 21.79 31.66 -10.86
N GLU A 126 21.84 30.73 -11.82
CA GLU A 126 21.05 30.79 -13.06
C GLU A 126 19.68 30.09 -12.94
N VAL A 127 19.44 29.36 -11.84
CA VAL A 127 18.21 28.61 -11.62
C VAL A 127 17.13 29.52 -11.05
N THR A 128 15.95 29.47 -11.67
CA THR A 128 14.75 30.20 -11.24
C THR A 128 13.64 29.23 -10.83
N GLU A 129 12.61 29.73 -10.14
CA GLU A 129 11.41 28.95 -9.77
C GLU A 129 11.74 27.63 -9.07
N LEU A 130 12.70 27.66 -8.13
CA LEU A 130 13.03 26.48 -7.32
C LEU A 130 11.90 26.24 -6.30
N GLU A 131 11.04 25.28 -6.62
CA GLU A 131 9.81 24.99 -5.88
C GLU A 131 9.86 23.62 -5.22
N GLU A 132 9.41 23.56 -3.97
CA GLU A 132 9.24 22.33 -3.21
C GLU A 132 7.81 21.82 -3.35
N HIS A 133 7.67 20.53 -3.67
CA HIS A 133 6.39 19.86 -3.67
C HIS A 133 6.41 18.79 -2.58
N ARG A 134 5.36 18.79 -1.74
CA ARG A 134 5.18 17.82 -0.66
C ARG A 134 3.95 16.97 -0.92
N GLU A 135 4.09 15.67 -0.74
CA GLU A 135 2.98 14.72 -0.75
C GLU A 135 2.91 14.06 0.62
N ASP A 136 1.76 14.13 1.27
CA ASP A 136 1.56 13.55 2.59
C ASP A 136 1.48 12.01 2.53
N LEU A 137 2.32 11.36 3.32
CA LEU A 137 2.37 9.91 3.45
C LEU A 137 1.76 9.44 4.78
N LEU A 138 1.63 10.34 5.77
CA LEU A 138 1.18 10.00 7.11
C LEU A 138 -0.33 9.78 7.19
N GLN A 139 -1.14 10.69 6.62
CA GLN A 139 -2.60 10.53 6.66
C GLN A 139 -3.10 9.31 5.87
N PRO A 140 -2.59 9.03 4.66
CA PRO A 140 -2.92 7.77 3.97
C PRO A 140 -2.55 6.53 4.79
N LEU A 141 -1.39 6.53 5.46
CA LEU A 141 -0.97 5.44 6.34
C LEU A 141 -1.90 5.30 7.55
N HIS A 142 -2.27 6.38 8.24
CA HIS A 142 -3.24 6.33 9.34
C HIS A 142 -4.64 5.89 8.88
N ALA A 143 -5.07 6.27 7.67
CA ALA A 143 -6.32 5.79 7.09
C ALA A 143 -6.27 4.28 6.82
N LEU A 144 -5.16 3.79 6.27
CA LEU A 144 -4.93 2.36 6.08
C LEU A 144 -4.92 1.63 7.43
N MET A 145 -4.19 2.16 8.41
CA MET A 145 -4.08 1.56 9.75
C MET A 145 -5.38 1.53 10.52
N ARG A 146 -6.25 2.53 10.37
CA ARG A 146 -7.60 2.51 10.95
C ARG A 146 -8.50 1.44 10.35
N ARG A 147 -8.23 1.01 9.11
CA ARG A 147 -8.98 -0.05 8.42
C ARG A 147 -8.46 -1.46 8.73
N LEU A 148 -7.25 -1.60 9.30
CA LEU A 148 -6.69 -2.91 9.64
C LEU A 148 -7.40 -3.67 10.78
N PRO A 149 -7.88 -3.02 11.86
CA PRO A 149 -8.61 -3.69 12.94
C PRO A 149 -9.98 -4.21 12.50
N GLU A 150 -10.43 -3.89 11.29
CA GLU A 150 -11.56 -4.55 10.65
C GLU A 150 -11.20 -5.97 10.15
N VAL A 151 -9.95 -6.43 10.41
CA VAL A 151 -9.29 -7.74 10.20
C VAL A 151 -9.97 -8.65 9.18
N ASP A 152 -9.26 -8.89 8.05
CA ASP A 152 -9.64 -9.73 6.88
C ASP A 152 -10.02 -8.97 5.59
N TYR A 153 -9.56 -7.72 5.39
CA TYR A 153 -9.96 -6.90 4.24
C TYR A 153 -9.84 -7.58 2.87
N TYR A 154 -8.72 -8.30 2.65
CA TYR A 154 -8.48 -9.06 1.41
C TYR A 154 -8.90 -10.52 1.47
N ARG A 155 -9.47 -10.98 2.58
CA ARG A 155 -9.97 -12.34 2.67
C ARG A 155 -11.27 -12.45 1.89
N PRO A 156 -11.51 -13.58 1.22
CA PRO A 156 -12.82 -13.83 0.65
C PRO A 156 -13.89 -13.77 1.75
N GLY A 157 -14.93 -12.98 1.54
CA GLY A 157 -16.07 -12.84 2.44
C GLY A 157 -17.37 -13.09 1.70
N THR A 158 -18.37 -13.64 2.38
CA THR A 158 -19.71 -13.82 1.81
C THR A 158 -20.72 -12.94 2.51
N TYR A 159 -21.61 -12.34 1.72
CA TYR A 159 -22.58 -11.36 2.17
C TYR A 159 -23.94 -11.63 1.54
N ALA A 160 -24.99 -11.22 2.25
CA ALA A 160 -26.34 -11.18 1.73
C ALA A 160 -26.99 -9.84 2.03
N VAL A 161 -27.84 -9.39 1.12
CA VAL A 161 -28.66 -8.19 1.29
C VAL A 161 -30.08 -8.63 1.62
N TYR A 162 -30.60 -8.18 2.74
CA TYR A 162 -31.99 -8.41 3.15
C TYR A 162 -32.65 -7.09 3.47
N ARG A 163 -33.70 -6.74 2.71
CA ARG A 163 -34.44 -5.47 2.82
C ARG A 163 -33.50 -4.26 2.81
N GLY A 164 -32.56 -4.26 1.86
CA GLY A 164 -31.58 -3.19 1.68
C GLY A 164 -30.46 -3.12 2.72
N HIS A 165 -30.37 -4.06 3.66
CA HIS A 165 -29.29 -4.14 4.64
C HIS A 165 -28.34 -5.29 4.31
N THR A 166 -27.03 -5.02 4.34
CA THR A 166 -25.99 -6.02 4.06
C THR A 166 -25.55 -6.70 5.35
N TYR A 167 -25.56 -8.03 5.36
CA TYR A 167 -25.13 -8.86 6.48
C TYR A 167 -24.05 -9.86 6.01
N PRO A 168 -23.02 -10.14 6.82
CA PRO A 168 -22.19 -11.33 6.63
C PRO A 168 -23.05 -12.59 6.57
N ALA A 169 -22.77 -13.47 5.62
CA ALA A 169 -23.60 -14.64 5.33
C ALA A 169 -22.77 -15.91 5.11
N ALA A 170 -23.41 -17.07 5.25
CA ALA A 170 -22.84 -18.34 4.85
C ALA A 170 -22.61 -18.38 3.32
N ALA A 171 -21.53 -19.07 2.91
CA ALA A 171 -21.18 -19.28 1.51
C ALA A 171 -22.10 -20.29 0.80
N GLU A 172 -22.79 -21.13 1.56
CA GLU A 172 -23.69 -22.16 1.06
C GLU A 172 -24.98 -22.14 1.87
N ALA A 173 -26.07 -22.57 1.24
CA ALA A 173 -27.29 -22.88 1.95
C ALA A 173 -27.11 -24.20 2.73
N ASP A 174 -27.78 -24.32 3.87
CA ASP A 174 -27.76 -25.56 4.62
C ASP A 174 -28.60 -26.67 3.94
N VAL A 175 -28.67 -27.85 4.57
CA VAL A 175 -29.44 -29.00 4.07
C VAL A 175 -30.94 -28.73 3.88
N SER A 176 -31.46 -27.65 4.45
CA SER A 176 -32.85 -27.20 4.30
C SER A 176 -33.00 -26.06 3.29
N GLY A 177 -31.92 -25.66 2.62
CA GLY A 177 -31.90 -24.56 1.66
C GLY A 177 -31.90 -23.17 2.31
N LEU A 178 -31.48 -23.06 3.58
CA LEU A 178 -31.44 -21.79 4.31
C LEU A 178 -30.03 -21.23 4.40
N VAL A 179 -29.89 -19.93 4.18
CA VAL A 179 -28.64 -19.18 4.31
C VAL A 179 -28.58 -18.55 5.70
N ALA A 180 -27.51 -18.82 6.43
CA ALA A 180 -27.26 -18.20 7.72
C ALA A 180 -26.67 -16.79 7.55
N LEU A 181 -27.22 -15.82 8.27
CA LEU A 181 -26.81 -14.43 8.34
C LEU A 181 -26.29 -14.10 9.73
N THR A 182 -25.23 -13.30 9.81
CA THR A 182 -24.70 -12.75 11.06
C THR A 182 -25.05 -11.27 11.14
N THR A 183 -25.89 -10.91 12.08
CA THR A 183 -26.55 -9.61 12.23
C THR A 183 -26.10 -8.86 13.48
N GLY A 184 -25.37 -9.54 14.37
CA GLY A 184 -24.88 -8.95 15.62
C GLY A 184 -26.03 -8.57 16.56
N ASN A 185 -26.14 -7.29 16.90
CA ASN A 185 -27.22 -6.76 17.74
C ASN A 185 -28.47 -6.39 16.94
N ASP A 186 -28.39 -6.35 15.61
CA ASP A 186 -29.53 -6.11 14.77
C ASP A 186 -30.44 -7.34 14.75
N ARG A 187 -31.76 -7.13 14.72
CA ARG A 187 -32.75 -8.20 14.68
C ARG A 187 -33.65 -7.99 13.45
N PRO A 188 -33.26 -8.52 12.28
CA PRO A 188 -34.04 -8.36 11.07
C PRO A 188 -35.43 -8.99 11.21
N GLU A 189 -36.47 -8.17 10.99
CA GLU A 189 -37.86 -8.62 11.03
C GLU A 189 -38.15 -9.66 9.95
N GLY A 190 -38.86 -10.73 10.31
CA GLY A 190 -39.29 -11.74 9.34
C GLY A 190 -38.27 -12.86 9.07
N LEU A 191 -37.09 -12.82 9.69
CA LEU A 191 -36.14 -13.93 9.69
C LEU A 191 -36.25 -14.74 10.99
N VAL A 192 -35.97 -16.04 10.88
CA VAL A 192 -36.00 -16.96 12.02
C VAL A 192 -34.60 -17.02 12.62
N ALA A 193 -34.49 -16.90 13.94
CA ALA A 193 -33.21 -17.08 14.63
C ALA A 193 -32.70 -18.52 14.43
N ASP A 194 -31.41 -18.70 14.21
CA ASP A 194 -30.86 -20.04 13.98
C ASP A 194 -31.02 -20.90 15.25
N PRO A 195 -31.81 -21.99 15.21
CA PRO A 195 -32.03 -22.85 16.36
C PRO A 195 -30.75 -23.57 16.82
N ARG A 196 -29.72 -23.67 15.97
CA ARG A 196 -28.41 -24.24 16.32
C ARG A 196 -27.53 -23.26 17.08
N ASN A 197 -27.79 -21.97 16.98
CA ASN A 197 -27.08 -20.93 17.71
C ASN A 197 -28.06 -19.84 18.21
N PRO A 198 -28.84 -20.14 19.27
CA PRO A 198 -29.88 -19.25 19.77
C PRO A 198 -29.33 -18.00 20.48
N GLY A 199 -28.02 -17.94 20.73
CA GLY A 199 -27.33 -16.78 21.30
C GLY A 199 -26.59 -16.00 20.23
N ALA A 200 -26.82 -14.69 20.21
CA ALA A 200 -26.11 -13.70 19.40
C ALA A 200 -26.39 -13.72 17.88
N GLY A 201 -27.37 -12.93 17.44
CA GLY A 201 -27.32 -12.31 16.11
C GLY A 201 -27.30 -13.22 14.87
N HIS A 202 -27.64 -14.51 14.96
CA HIS A 202 -27.66 -15.41 13.81
C HIS A 202 -29.10 -15.69 13.34
N PHE A 203 -29.38 -15.41 12.07
CA PHE A 203 -30.71 -15.56 11.47
C PHE A 203 -30.65 -16.35 10.17
N LEU A 204 -31.73 -17.04 9.83
CA LEU A 204 -31.86 -17.85 8.63
C LEU A 204 -32.80 -17.18 7.63
N ALA A 205 -32.40 -17.16 6.36
CA ALA A 205 -33.20 -16.67 5.24
C ALA A 205 -33.21 -17.69 4.10
N THR A 206 -34.31 -17.81 3.36
CA THR A 206 -34.28 -18.49 2.07
C THR A 206 -33.61 -17.60 1.03
N PRO A 207 -32.95 -18.14 -0.01
CA PRO A 207 -32.37 -17.33 -1.09
C PRO A 207 -33.38 -16.38 -1.74
N ALA A 208 -34.66 -16.77 -1.84
CA ALA A 208 -35.73 -15.94 -2.39
C ALA A 208 -36.12 -14.73 -1.52
N GLN A 209 -35.75 -14.72 -0.23
CA GLN A 209 -35.95 -13.57 0.66
C GLN A 209 -34.82 -12.54 0.54
N LEU A 210 -33.69 -12.90 -0.08
CA LEU A 210 -32.51 -12.05 -0.18
C LEU A 210 -32.58 -11.19 -1.46
N ASP A 211 -32.32 -9.90 -1.31
CA ASP A 211 -32.18 -8.97 -2.45
C ASP A 211 -30.89 -9.28 -3.24
N ALA A 212 -29.87 -9.80 -2.56
CA ALA A 212 -28.64 -10.32 -3.16
C ALA A 212 -27.96 -11.33 -2.22
N TRP A 213 -27.22 -12.27 -2.78
CA TRP A 213 -26.33 -13.16 -2.05
C TRP A 213 -25.08 -13.37 -2.88
N TYR A 214 -23.92 -12.97 -2.35
CA TYR A 214 -22.70 -12.90 -3.14
C TYR A 214 -21.45 -13.13 -2.30
N ARG A 215 -20.44 -13.66 -2.97
CA ARG A 215 -19.07 -13.75 -2.47
C ARG A 215 -18.26 -12.58 -3.00
N THR A 216 -17.42 -12.03 -2.15
CA THR A 216 -16.35 -11.11 -2.54
C THR A 216 -15.01 -11.79 -2.35
N HIS A 217 -14.06 -11.50 -3.23
CA HIS A 217 -12.65 -11.84 -3.06
C HIS A 217 -11.81 -10.75 -3.70
N TRP A 218 -10.51 -10.76 -3.44
CA TRP A 218 -9.61 -9.78 -4.02
C TRP A 218 -8.58 -10.49 -4.89
N THR A 219 -8.27 -9.87 -6.02
CA THR A 219 -7.25 -10.35 -6.95
C THR A 219 -6.18 -9.29 -7.09
N PHE A 220 -4.93 -9.70 -7.31
CA PHE A 220 -3.84 -8.78 -7.63
C PHE A 220 -2.80 -9.44 -8.51
N ARG A 221 -1.86 -8.64 -9.01
CA ARG A 221 -0.66 -9.11 -9.69
C ARG A 221 0.57 -8.73 -8.89
N SER A 222 1.57 -9.61 -8.92
CA SER A 222 2.90 -9.31 -8.40
C SER A 222 3.95 -9.92 -9.31
N ASN A 223 4.97 -9.13 -9.65
CA ASN A 223 6.06 -9.55 -10.55
C ASN A 223 5.57 -10.18 -11.88
N GLY A 224 4.44 -9.69 -12.39
CA GLY A 224 3.83 -10.18 -13.63
C GLY A 224 2.94 -11.41 -13.50
N GLY A 225 2.84 -12.05 -12.33
CA GLY A 225 1.95 -13.20 -12.08
C GLY A 225 0.64 -12.83 -11.39
N PRO A 226 -0.47 -13.56 -11.62
CA PRO A 226 -1.76 -13.32 -10.98
C PRO A 226 -1.91 -14.09 -9.65
N PHE A 227 -2.61 -13.47 -8.70
CA PHE A 227 -2.85 -14.00 -7.36
C PHE A 227 -4.27 -13.68 -6.86
N ASP A 228 -4.84 -14.63 -6.13
CA ASP A 228 -6.02 -14.41 -5.28
C ASP A 228 -5.55 -14.09 -3.87
N ALA A 229 -5.99 -12.97 -3.32
CA ALA A 229 -5.68 -12.61 -1.96
C ALA A 229 -6.48 -13.48 -0.97
N VAL A 230 -5.79 -13.91 0.09
CA VAL A 230 -6.36 -14.76 1.14
C VAL A 230 -6.34 -14.09 2.51
N GLY A 231 -6.04 -12.79 2.54
CA GLY A 231 -5.97 -11.98 3.74
C GLY A 231 -4.65 -11.23 3.84
N THR A 232 -4.40 -10.75 5.06
CA THR A 232 -3.19 -9.98 5.38
C THR A 232 -2.43 -10.69 6.49
N VAL A 233 -1.11 -10.85 6.34
CA VAL A 233 -0.21 -11.38 7.38
C VAL A 233 0.92 -10.38 7.56
N ASP A 234 1.13 -9.93 8.79
CA ASP A 234 2.16 -8.94 9.14
C ASP A 234 2.15 -7.68 8.25
N GLY A 235 0.95 -7.16 7.95
CA GLY A 235 0.76 -5.95 7.12
C GLY A 235 0.93 -6.16 5.61
N ARG A 236 1.23 -7.39 5.17
CA ARG A 236 1.40 -7.78 3.77
C ARG A 236 0.22 -8.56 3.25
N ILE A 237 -0.11 -8.39 1.98
CA ILE A 237 -1.12 -9.20 1.30
C ILE A 237 -0.55 -10.61 1.14
N LYS A 238 -1.25 -11.60 1.70
CA LYS A 238 -0.99 -13.00 1.37
C LYS A 238 -1.82 -13.37 0.15
N GLY A 239 -1.17 -13.87 -0.90
CA GLY A 239 -1.83 -14.33 -2.11
C GLY A 239 -1.56 -15.79 -2.43
N ILE A 240 -2.54 -16.47 -3.02
CA ILE A 240 -2.37 -17.77 -3.69
C ILE A 240 -2.19 -17.50 -5.19
N TYR A 241 -1.14 -18.06 -5.77
CA TYR A 241 -0.89 -17.98 -7.20
C TYR A 241 -1.97 -18.74 -7.99
N THR A 242 -2.61 -18.04 -8.93
CA THR A 242 -3.67 -18.61 -9.78
C THR A 242 -3.23 -18.83 -11.22
N GLY A 243 -1.97 -18.51 -11.55
CA GLY A 243 -1.44 -18.73 -12.89
C GLY A 243 -1.15 -20.21 -13.16
N GLY A 244 -1.36 -20.64 -14.40
CA GLY A 244 -1.08 -22.03 -14.83
C GLY A 244 0.38 -22.31 -15.21
N SER A 245 1.29 -21.35 -15.04
CA SER A 245 2.68 -21.45 -15.52
C SER A 245 3.62 -22.04 -14.46
N TRP A 246 4.11 -23.25 -14.70
CA TRP A 246 5.18 -23.88 -13.92
C TRP A 246 6.51 -23.13 -14.02
N GLY A 247 6.80 -22.49 -15.16
CA GLY A 247 8.00 -21.67 -15.32
C GLY A 247 7.98 -20.50 -14.33
N PHE A 248 6.83 -19.84 -14.16
CA PHE A 248 6.70 -18.75 -13.20
C PHE A 248 6.94 -19.21 -11.76
N VAL A 249 6.35 -20.35 -11.37
CA VAL A 249 6.51 -20.91 -10.02
C VAL A 249 7.98 -21.21 -9.68
N ASN A 250 8.75 -21.75 -10.63
CA ASN A 250 10.14 -22.12 -10.40
C ASN A 250 11.11 -20.94 -10.34
N TYR A 251 10.80 -19.82 -11.01
CA TYR A 251 11.69 -18.65 -11.07
C TYR A 251 11.39 -17.58 -10.02
N MET A 252 10.20 -17.62 -9.42
CA MET A 252 9.77 -16.64 -8.41
C MET A 252 9.95 -17.20 -6.99
N PRO A 253 10.23 -16.35 -5.98
CA PRO A 253 10.35 -16.77 -4.60
C PRO A 253 8.96 -17.01 -3.98
N LEU A 254 8.22 -18.00 -4.51
CA LEU A 254 6.95 -18.44 -3.95
C LEU A 254 7.17 -19.47 -2.85
N THR A 255 6.27 -19.51 -1.87
CA THR A 255 6.26 -20.53 -0.83
C THR A 255 5.25 -21.61 -1.20
N GLU A 256 5.69 -22.85 -1.32
CA GLU A 256 4.79 -23.99 -1.45
C GLU A 256 4.16 -24.30 -0.08
N GLU A 257 2.84 -24.26 -0.02
CA GLU A 257 2.05 -24.58 1.17
C GLU A 257 1.03 -25.68 0.82
N ARG A 258 0.68 -26.54 1.78
CA ARG A 258 -0.44 -27.47 1.60
C ARG A 258 -1.75 -26.82 2.03
N GLY A 259 -2.73 -26.84 1.14
CA GLY A 259 -4.09 -26.43 1.45
C GLY A 259 -4.79 -27.40 2.42
N PRO A 260 -5.95 -27.01 2.97
CA PRO A 260 -6.78 -27.87 3.84
C PRO A 260 -7.28 -29.14 3.14
N ASP A 261 -7.35 -29.10 1.81
CA ASP A 261 -7.68 -30.20 0.90
C ASP A 261 -6.49 -31.15 0.61
N GLY A 262 -5.30 -30.86 1.18
CA GLY A 262 -4.08 -31.61 0.94
C GLY A 262 -3.38 -31.27 -0.38
N VAL A 263 -3.92 -30.35 -1.17
CA VAL A 263 -3.34 -29.94 -2.47
C VAL A 263 -2.27 -28.89 -2.24
N SER A 264 -1.10 -29.05 -2.90
CA SER A 264 -0.05 -28.04 -2.89
C SER A 264 -0.51 -26.76 -3.59
N ARG A 265 -0.25 -25.61 -2.97
CA ARG A 265 -0.54 -24.28 -3.48
C ARG A 265 0.71 -23.42 -3.34
N PHE A 266 0.95 -22.53 -4.29
CA PHE A 266 2.06 -21.60 -4.24
C PHE A 266 1.56 -20.25 -3.75
N THR A 267 2.20 -19.71 -2.72
CA THR A 267 1.79 -18.48 -2.07
C THR A 267 2.89 -17.43 -2.11
N VAL A 268 2.48 -16.18 -1.96
CA VAL A 268 3.38 -15.03 -1.85
C VAL A 268 2.91 -14.13 -0.72
N MET A 269 3.87 -13.48 -0.08
CA MET A 269 3.65 -12.35 0.82
C MET A 269 4.16 -11.10 0.12
N VAL A 270 3.26 -10.16 -0.16
CA VAL A 270 3.60 -8.93 -0.90
C VAL A 270 3.24 -7.72 -0.06
N ASP A 271 4.14 -6.74 -0.03
CA ASP A 271 3.79 -5.42 0.43
C ASP A 271 2.71 -4.82 -0.49
N LEU A 272 1.88 -3.93 0.06
CA LEU A 272 0.74 -3.35 -0.66
C LEU A 272 1.17 -2.59 -1.94
N ASP A 273 2.34 -1.97 -1.92
CA ASP A 273 2.97 -1.28 -3.05
C ASP A 273 3.58 -2.24 -4.10
N GLY A 274 3.85 -3.49 -3.71
CA GLY A 274 4.28 -4.57 -4.60
C GLY A 274 3.11 -5.30 -5.29
N ALA A 275 1.87 -4.97 -4.94
CA ALA A 275 0.66 -5.49 -5.57
C ALA A 275 0.13 -4.49 -6.61
N THR A 276 0.09 -4.89 -7.88
CA THR A 276 -0.56 -4.13 -8.96
C THR A 276 -1.92 -4.74 -9.30
N ASP A 277 -2.80 -3.99 -9.94
CA ASP A 277 -4.15 -4.46 -10.34
C ASP A 277 -4.93 -5.10 -9.17
N LEU A 278 -4.81 -4.49 -7.98
CA LEU A 278 -5.50 -4.94 -6.78
C LEU A 278 -6.97 -4.53 -6.85
N GLU A 279 -7.83 -5.51 -7.15
CA GLU A 279 -9.25 -5.30 -7.41
C GLU A 279 -10.12 -6.23 -6.59
N GLN A 280 -11.28 -5.73 -6.15
CA GLN A 280 -12.30 -6.56 -5.52
C GLN A 280 -13.19 -7.17 -6.60
N GLN A 281 -13.34 -8.48 -6.54
CA GLN A 281 -14.23 -9.26 -7.38
C GLN A 281 -15.48 -9.64 -6.60
N ARG A 282 -16.61 -9.72 -7.30
CA ARG A 282 -17.90 -10.17 -6.76
C ARG A 282 -18.45 -11.31 -7.62
N THR A 283 -18.92 -12.37 -6.96
CA THR A 283 -19.58 -13.52 -7.59
C THR A 283 -20.94 -13.70 -6.93
N ASP A 284 -22.02 -13.63 -7.70
CA ASP A 284 -23.36 -13.87 -7.18
C ASP A 284 -23.57 -15.37 -6.95
N LEU A 285 -24.11 -15.71 -5.78
CA LEU A 285 -24.33 -17.09 -5.31
C LEU A 285 -25.79 -17.53 -5.52
N SER A 286 -26.70 -16.59 -5.81
CA SER A 286 -28.12 -16.87 -6.03
C SER A 286 -28.42 -17.62 -7.33
N ALA A 287 -27.50 -17.62 -8.30
CA ALA A 287 -27.67 -18.29 -9.60
C ALA A 287 -27.31 -19.78 -9.57
N ASP A 288 -26.50 -20.23 -8.61
CA ASP A 288 -25.97 -21.60 -8.56
C ASP A 288 -26.89 -22.58 -7.81
N HIS A 289 -28.02 -22.11 -7.26
CA HIS A 289 -28.98 -22.91 -6.47
C HIS A 289 -30.43 -22.81 -6.96
N ALA A 290 -30.64 -22.41 -8.23
CA ALA A 290 -31.94 -22.41 -8.91
C ALA A 290 -32.23 -23.75 -9.61
#